data_AF-A0AAU3VP45-F1
#
_entry.id   AF-A0AAU3VP45-F1
#
_cell.length_a   1.000
_cell.length_b   1.000
_cell.length_c   1.000
_cell.angle_alpha   90.00
_cell.angle_beta   90.00
_cell.angle_gamma   90.00
#
_symmetry.space_group_name_H-M   'P 1'
#
loop_
_entity.id
_entity.type
_entity.pdbx_description
1 polymer ?
#
loop_
_entity_poly.entity_id
_entity_poly.type
_entity_poly.pdbx_seq_one_letter_code
_entity_poly.pdbx_strand_id
1 'polypeptide(L)'
;MLRVEELEAALPSMTRWRVPGGRNVDWTALEATLGTALPSDFRSLAEAYPVLVVDDFLTVSAPRPGAEASWASASREDEILQDLYEMGDTEGYVPFPQPGGLISWAESNSGDSFYWRTSPADPDAWPVVVRGDNGDWSEFPVGVVEFLAGVYGRTIHVPGMPRDFPSDDPQVLGLSDRID
;
A
#
# COMPACT_ATOMS: atom_id res chain seq x y z
N MET A 1 6.60 15.16 -4.08
CA MET A 1 6.57 13.75 -3.66
C MET A 1 7.45 13.59 -2.44
N LEU A 2 6.88 13.00 -1.40
CA LEU A 2 7.51 12.79 -0.10
C LEU A 2 8.50 11.61 -0.18
N ARG A 3 9.59 11.65 0.60
CA ARG A 3 10.63 10.60 0.58
C ARG A 3 10.48 9.65 1.76
N VAL A 4 11.08 8.47 1.64
CA VAL A 4 11.08 7.44 2.69
C VAL A 4 11.64 7.96 4.01
N GLU A 5 12.61 8.88 3.98
CA GLU A 5 13.21 9.46 5.21
C GLU A 5 12.20 10.25 6.06
N GLU A 6 11.19 10.85 5.44
CA GLU A 6 10.15 11.57 6.17
C GLU A 6 9.13 10.62 6.79
N LEU A 7 8.86 9.49 6.12
CA LEU A 7 8.09 8.39 6.70
C LEU A 7 8.81 7.81 7.92
N GLU A 8 10.13 7.66 7.85
CA GLU A 8 10.97 7.24 8.98
C GLU A 8 10.95 8.24 10.14
N ALA A 9 10.84 9.54 9.85
CA ALA A 9 10.66 10.55 10.89
C ALA A 9 9.29 10.43 11.57
N ALA A 10 8.23 10.07 10.84
CA ALA A 10 6.91 9.83 11.37
C ALA A 10 6.80 8.51 12.17
N LEU A 11 7.54 7.47 11.78
CA LEU A 11 7.56 6.18 12.47
C LEU A 11 9.00 5.66 12.67
N PRO A 12 9.79 6.20 13.62
CA PRO A 12 11.20 5.85 13.78
C PRO A 12 11.45 4.36 14.06
N SER A 13 10.49 3.66 14.68
CA SER A 13 10.58 2.23 14.98
C SER A 13 10.63 1.34 13.73
N MET A 14 10.27 1.85 12.54
CA MET A 14 10.41 1.12 11.29
C MET A 14 11.87 0.97 10.85
N THR A 15 12.73 1.94 11.17
CA THR A 15 14.12 2.04 10.65
C THR A 15 14.98 0.81 10.95
N ARG A 16 14.66 0.06 12.02
CA ARG A 16 15.30 -1.22 12.35
C ARG A 16 15.14 -2.29 11.26
N TRP A 17 14.13 -2.15 10.40
CA TRP A 17 13.80 -3.06 9.30
C TRP A 17 14.30 -2.57 7.95
N ARG A 18 14.98 -1.42 7.88
CA ARG A 18 15.54 -0.93 6.62
C ARG A 18 16.61 -1.91 6.14
N VAL A 19 16.49 -2.40 4.92
CA VAL A 19 17.45 -3.36 4.36
C VAL A 19 18.70 -2.61 3.91
N PRO A 20 19.88 -2.87 4.52
CA PRO A 20 21.10 -2.19 4.12
C PRO A 20 21.45 -2.53 2.66
N GLY A 21 21.63 -1.51 1.83
CA GLY A 21 21.89 -1.68 0.40
C GLY A 21 20.64 -1.91 -0.47
N GLY A 22 19.45 -1.94 0.13
CA GLY A 22 18.18 -2.10 -0.55
C GLY A 22 17.84 -3.53 -0.95
N ARG A 23 16.58 -3.72 -1.36
CA ARG A 23 16.04 -4.98 -1.89
C ARG A 23 16.15 -4.97 -3.41
N ASN A 24 16.58 -6.09 -3.98
CA ASN A 24 16.74 -6.26 -5.42
C ASN A 24 15.40 -6.67 -6.06
N VAL A 25 14.46 -5.74 -6.13
CA VAL A 25 13.14 -5.94 -6.75
C VAL A 25 13.27 -5.83 -8.26
N ASP A 26 12.84 -6.86 -9.00
CA ASP A 26 12.75 -6.78 -10.46
C ASP A 26 11.47 -6.04 -10.89
N TRP A 27 11.56 -4.71 -10.94
CA TRP A 27 10.47 -3.85 -11.40
C TRP A 27 10.06 -4.14 -12.85
N THR A 28 10.99 -4.57 -13.71
CA THR A 28 10.64 -4.86 -15.11
C THR A 28 9.73 -6.07 -15.19
N ALA A 29 10.03 -7.14 -14.45
CA ALA A 29 9.19 -8.31 -14.36
C ALA A 29 7.84 -7.98 -13.70
N LEU A 30 7.85 -7.20 -12.61
CA LEU A 30 6.64 -6.76 -11.91
C LEU A 30 5.70 -6.00 -12.85
N GLU A 31 6.20 -4.96 -13.52
CA GLU A 31 5.41 -4.09 -14.39
C GLU A 31 4.92 -4.84 -15.64
N ALA A 32 5.70 -5.81 -16.14
CA ALA A 32 5.25 -6.68 -17.24
C ALA A 32 4.05 -7.55 -16.85
N THR A 33 4.00 -8.05 -15.60
CA THR A 33 2.85 -8.82 -15.09
C THR A 33 1.68 -7.92 -14.69
N LEU A 34 1.96 -6.81 -14.02
CA LEU A 34 0.95 -5.87 -13.55
C LEU A 34 0.26 -5.16 -14.73
N GLY A 35 1.00 -4.87 -15.81
CA GLY A 35 0.52 -4.15 -16.99
C GLY A 35 0.61 -2.62 -16.88
N THR A 36 1.24 -2.12 -15.82
CA THR A 36 1.50 -0.69 -15.61
C THR A 36 2.72 -0.49 -14.72
N ALA A 37 3.36 0.66 -14.83
CA ALA A 37 4.32 1.13 -13.83
C ALA A 37 3.62 1.45 -12.51
N LEU A 38 4.36 1.34 -11.40
CA LEU A 38 3.91 1.75 -10.07
C LEU A 38 4.46 3.13 -9.67
N PRO A 39 3.81 3.83 -8.72
CA PRO A 39 4.32 5.08 -8.18
C PRO A 39 5.75 4.93 -7.64
N SER A 40 6.60 5.92 -7.93
CA SER A 40 8.02 5.87 -7.60
C SER A 40 8.29 5.98 -6.10
N ASP A 41 7.37 6.54 -5.32
CA ASP A 41 7.44 6.60 -3.86
C ASP A 41 7.25 5.21 -3.25
N PHE A 42 6.29 4.43 -3.75
CA PHE A 42 6.12 3.03 -3.39
C PHE A 42 7.32 2.18 -3.83
N ARG A 43 7.86 2.39 -5.03
CA ARG A 43 9.08 1.68 -5.46
C ARG A 43 10.24 1.94 -4.50
N SER A 44 10.43 3.18 -4.08
CA SER A 44 11.47 3.55 -3.11
C SER A 44 11.22 2.90 -1.74
N LEU A 45 9.97 2.88 -1.28
CA LEU A 45 9.58 2.24 -0.02
C LEU A 45 9.84 0.74 -0.08
N ALA A 46 9.40 0.08 -1.15
CA ALA A 46 9.63 -1.33 -1.38
C ALA A 46 11.14 -1.62 -1.51
N GLU A 47 11.94 -0.84 -2.21
CA GLU A 47 13.39 -1.08 -2.25
C GLU A 47 14.04 -0.95 -0.87
N ALA A 48 13.52 -0.10 0.02
CA ALA A 48 14.08 0.11 1.35
C ALA A 48 13.62 -0.92 2.40
N TYR A 49 12.39 -1.42 2.30
CA TYR A 49 11.72 -2.19 3.36
C TYR A 49 11.00 -3.43 2.83
N PRO A 50 11.02 -4.56 3.56
CA PRO A 50 10.17 -5.71 3.27
C PRO A 50 8.69 -5.38 3.57
N VAL A 51 7.82 -6.39 3.54
CA VAL A 51 6.46 -6.23 4.08
C VAL A 51 6.56 -5.78 5.54
N LEU A 52 5.86 -4.71 5.88
CA LEU A 52 5.83 -4.15 7.23
C LEU A 52 4.44 -4.31 7.83
N VAL A 53 4.39 -4.75 9.08
CA VAL A 53 3.18 -4.77 9.91
C VAL A 53 3.37 -3.78 11.05
N VAL A 54 2.47 -2.80 11.17
CA VAL A 54 2.51 -1.76 12.20
C VAL A 54 1.36 -1.98 13.17
N ASP A 55 1.69 -2.10 14.46
CA ASP A 55 0.78 -2.37 15.59
C ASP A 55 -0.12 -3.58 15.42
N ASP A 56 0.35 -4.59 14.69
CA ASP A 56 -0.46 -5.75 14.27
C ASP A 56 -1.73 -5.33 13.49
N PHE A 57 -1.83 -4.04 13.11
CA PHE A 57 -3.00 -3.41 12.55
C PHE A 57 -2.84 -3.19 11.06
N LEU A 58 -1.85 -2.42 10.61
CA LEU A 58 -1.67 -2.10 9.19
C LEU A 58 -0.53 -2.94 8.58
N THR A 59 -0.84 -3.71 7.54
CA THR A 59 0.13 -4.45 6.75
C THR A 59 0.38 -3.74 5.43
N VAL A 60 1.57 -3.17 5.27
CA VAL A 60 2.02 -2.57 4.01
C VAL A 60 2.69 -3.66 3.17
N SER A 61 2.03 -4.06 2.10
CA SER A 61 2.54 -5.09 1.19
C SER A 61 3.70 -4.57 0.38
N ALA A 62 4.62 -5.46 0.04
CA ALA A 62 5.75 -5.15 -0.82
C ALA A 62 6.14 -6.39 -1.63
N PRO A 63 6.56 -6.23 -2.90
CA PRO A 63 7.03 -7.35 -3.70
C PRO A 63 8.27 -7.96 -3.03
N ARG A 64 8.32 -9.30 -2.98
CA ARG A 64 9.50 -10.02 -2.50
C ARG A 64 10.44 -10.28 -3.68
N PRO A 65 11.76 -10.09 -3.53
CA PRO A 65 12.72 -10.43 -4.58
C PRO A 65 12.55 -11.87 -5.07
N GLY A 66 12.32 -12.04 -6.38
CA GLY A 66 12.06 -13.34 -7.02
C GLY A 66 10.60 -13.81 -7.02
N ALA A 67 9.68 -13.05 -6.43
CA ALA A 67 8.23 -13.32 -6.42
C ALA A 67 7.41 -12.11 -6.92
N GLU A 68 8.02 -11.21 -7.70
CA GLU A 68 7.43 -9.96 -8.16
C GLU A 68 6.19 -10.18 -9.03
N ALA A 69 6.23 -11.18 -9.93
CA ALA A 69 5.09 -11.52 -10.78
C ALA A 69 3.89 -12.02 -9.94
N SER A 70 4.15 -12.84 -8.92
CA SER A 70 3.10 -13.33 -8.02
C SER A 70 2.48 -12.19 -7.21
N TRP A 71 3.31 -11.26 -6.71
CA TRP A 71 2.82 -10.07 -6.02
C TRP A 71 2.00 -9.17 -6.95
N ALA A 72 2.44 -8.97 -8.20
CA ALA A 72 1.71 -8.18 -9.19
C ALA A 72 0.35 -8.79 -9.53
N SER A 73 0.29 -10.12 -9.73
CA SER A 73 -0.98 -10.83 -9.93
C SER A 73 -1.91 -10.66 -8.74
N ALA A 74 -1.44 -10.93 -7.52
CA ALA A 74 -2.26 -10.81 -6.32
C ALA A 74 -2.77 -9.36 -6.10
N SER A 75 -1.93 -8.36 -6.35
CA SER A 75 -2.31 -6.95 -6.16
C SER A 75 -3.35 -6.45 -7.17
N ARG A 76 -3.37 -7.05 -8.37
CA ARG A 76 -4.33 -6.69 -9.44
C ARG A 76 -5.62 -7.53 -9.38
N GLU A 77 -5.54 -8.78 -8.93
CA GLU A 77 -6.63 -9.76 -8.87
C GLU A 77 -7.19 -9.84 -7.44
N ASP A 78 -7.52 -8.68 -6.87
CA ASP A 78 -8.17 -8.60 -5.55
C ASP A 78 -9.60 -9.16 -5.65
N GLU A 79 -9.78 -10.41 -5.20
CA GLU A 79 -11.07 -11.13 -5.24
C GLU A 79 -12.17 -10.39 -4.47
N ILE A 80 -11.83 -9.77 -3.34
CA ILE A 80 -12.81 -9.02 -2.51
C ILE A 80 -13.33 -7.82 -3.31
N LEU A 81 -12.44 -7.09 -3.96
CA LEU A 81 -12.82 -5.96 -4.82
C LEU A 81 -13.67 -6.41 -6.02
N GLN A 82 -13.35 -7.54 -6.64
CA GLN A 82 -14.15 -8.08 -7.76
C GLN A 82 -15.57 -8.40 -7.31
N ASP A 83 -15.73 -9.12 -6.19
CA ASP A 83 -17.03 -9.48 -5.66
C ASP A 83 -17.87 -8.24 -5.33
N LEU A 84 -17.26 -7.24 -4.68
CA LEU A 84 -17.93 -5.97 -4.38
C LEU A 84 -18.38 -5.24 -5.65
N TYR A 85 -17.54 -5.24 -6.68
CA TYR A 85 -17.87 -4.62 -7.97
C TYR A 85 -19.03 -5.32 -8.66
N GLU A 86 -19.06 -6.66 -8.65
CA GLU A 86 -20.15 -7.46 -9.20
C GLU A 86 -21.48 -7.25 -8.45
N MET A 87 -21.42 -7.01 -7.14
CA MET A 87 -22.57 -6.67 -6.31
C MET A 87 -23.03 -5.21 -6.47
N GLY A 88 -22.18 -4.33 -7.01
CA GLY A 88 -22.45 -2.91 -7.17
C GLY A 88 -22.13 -2.04 -5.93
N ASP A 89 -21.31 -2.54 -5.01
CA ASP A 89 -21.02 -1.94 -3.70
C ASP A 89 -19.65 -1.23 -3.65
N THR A 90 -19.21 -0.65 -4.77
CA THR A 90 -17.89 0.01 -4.89
C THR A 90 -17.95 1.52 -5.07
N GLU A 91 -19.10 2.18 -4.88
CA GLU A 91 -19.27 3.63 -5.09
C GLU A 91 -18.74 4.16 -6.46
N GLY A 92 -18.71 3.29 -7.48
CA GLY A 92 -18.20 3.61 -8.81
C GLY A 92 -16.70 3.37 -9.01
N TYR A 93 -15.97 2.93 -7.99
CA TYR A 93 -14.64 2.35 -8.17
C TYR A 93 -14.73 1.01 -8.89
N VAL A 94 -13.72 0.72 -9.72
CA VAL A 94 -13.70 -0.48 -10.55
C VAL A 94 -12.39 -1.24 -10.31
N PRO A 95 -12.36 -2.55 -10.52
CA PRO A 95 -11.11 -3.31 -10.47
C PRO A 95 -10.22 -3.01 -11.68
N PHE A 96 -8.91 -2.98 -11.47
CA PHE A 96 -7.93 -2.96 -12.55
C PHE A 96 -8.05 -4.23 -13.43
N PRO A 97 -7.91 -4.17 -14.78
CA PRO A 97 -7.36 -3.10 -15.60
C PRO A 97 -8.37 -2.12 -16.20
N GLN A 98 -9.59 -2.01 -15.66
CA GLN A 98 -10.55 -1.02 -16.15
C GLN A 98 -9.99 0.41 -15.95
N PRO A 99 -10.33 1.39 -16.80
CA PRO A 99 -9.87 2.78 -16.62
C PRO A 99 -10.31 3.31 -15.25
N GLY A 100 -9.38 3.85 -14.46
CA GLY A 100 -9.69 4.22 -13.07
C GLY A 100 -9.61 3.05 -12.08
N GLY A 101 -9.11 1.89 -12.53
CA GLY A 101 -9.09 0.66 -11.76
C GLY A 101 -8.21 0.73 -10.52
N LEU A 102 -8.64 0.03 -9.47
CA LEU A 102 -7.91 -0.05 -8.21
C LEU A 102 -6.88 -1.20 -8.21
N ILE A 103 -5.71 -0.93 -7.64
CA ILE A 103 -4.65 -1.91 -7.37
C ILE A 103 -4.35 -1.87 -5.87
N SER A 104 -4.43 -3.02 -5.20
CA SER A 104 -4.23 -3.13 -3.75
C SER A 104 -2.75 -3.03 -3.38
N TRP A 105 -2.45 -2.40 -2.24
CA TRP A 105 -1.07 -2.25 -1.74
C TRP A 105 -0.93 -2.36 -0.22
N ALA A 106 -2.02 -2.30 0.53
CA ALA A 106 -2.02 -2.57 1.96
C ALA A 106 -3.41 -3.03 2.41
N GLU A 107 -3.44 -3.64 3.58
CA GLU A 107 -4.65 -4.05 4.27
C GLU A 107 -4.49 -3.81 5.77
N SER A 108 -5.60 -3.66 6.48
CA SER A 108 -5.61 -3.68 7.94
C SER A 108 -6.14 -5.00 8.49
N ASN A 109 -5.78 -5.33 9.73
CA ASN A 109 -6.30 -6.49 10.44
C ASN A 109 -7.81 -6.40 10.76
N SER A 110 -8.40 -5.21 10.63
CA SER A 110 -9.84 -4.97 10.79
C SER A 110 -10.63 -5.15 9.50
N GLY A 111 -9.97 -5.42 8.37
CA GLY A 111 -10.64 -5.63 7.08
C GLY A 111 -10.67 -4.38 6.18
N ASP A 112 -9.91 -3.34 6.50
CA ASP A 112 -9.75 -2.19 5.60
C ASP A 112 -8.79 -2.54 4.46
N SER A 113 -9.07 -2.05 3.26
CA SER A 113 -8.25 -2.28 2.07
C SER A 113 -7.79 -0.96 1.48
N PHE A 114 -6.52 -0.92 1.06
CA PHE A 114 -5.86 0.30 0.59
C PHE A 114 -5.39 0.10 -0.85
N TYR A 115 -5.76 1.05 -1.69
CA TYR A 115 -5.63 0.97 -3.13
C TYR A 115 -4.92 2.19 -3.71
N TRP A 116 -4.31 2.01 -4.88
CA TRP A 116 -4.08 3.09 -5.82
C TRP A 116 -5.25 3.15 -6.80
N ARG A 117 -5.78 4.34 -7.07
CA ARG A 117 -6.66 4.52 -8.23
C ARG A 117 -5.84 4.88 -9.46
N THR A 118 -5.72 3.92 -10.37
CA THR A 118 -4.96 4.12 -11.60
C THR A 118 -5.57 5.18 -12.50
N SER A 119 -4.72 5.86 -13.28
CA SER A 119 -5.18 6.74 -14.35
C SER A 119 -4.18 6.70 -15.51
N PRO A 120 -4.57 7.13 -16.72
CA PRO A 120 -3.65 7.28 -17.85
C PRO A 120 -2.56 8.34 -17.64
N ALA A 121 -2.68 9.15 -16.59
CA ALA A 121 -1.65 10.11 -16.20
C ALA A 121 -0.47 9.41 -15.50
N ASP A 122 0.51 10.20 -15.09
CA ASP A 122 1.68 9.75 -14.34
C ASP A 122 1.28 8.89 -13.12
N PRO A 123 1.84 7.67 -12.93
CA PRO A 123 1.65 6.88 -11.73
C PRO A 123 1.95 7.64 -10.43
N ASP A 124 2.88 8.58 -10.44
CA ASP A 124 3.20 9.41 -9.27
C ASP A 124 2.04 10.35 -8.86
N ALA A 125 1.01 10.49 -9.70
CA ALA A 125 -0.19 11.28 -9.42
C ALA A 125 -1.40 10.43 -9.01
N TRP A 126 -1.25 9.11 -8.89
CA TRP A 126 -2.36 8.25 -8.48
C TRP A 126 -2.72 8.48 -7.01
N PRO A 127 -4.00 8.76 -6.68
CA PRO A 127 -4.42 8.94 -5.31
C PRO A 127 -4.51 7.60 -4.58
N VAL A 128 -4.41 7.66 -3.25
CA VAL A 128 -4.76 6.56 -2.36
C VAL A 128 -6.27 6.52 -2.20
N VAL A 129 -6.86 5.33 -2.34
CA VAL A 129 -8.26 5.06 -2.00
C VAL A 129 -8.28 4.03 -0.89
N VAL A 130 -9.07 4.28 0.15
CA VAL A 130 -9.28 3.35 1.26
C VAL A 130 -10.72 2.92 1.29
N ARG A 131 -10.93 1.61 1.37
CA ARG A 131 -12.22 1.01 1.73
C ARG A 131 -12.15 0.58 3.19
N GLY A 132 -13.00 1.16 4.02
CA GLY A 132 -13.15 0.70 5.40
C GLY A 132 -13.93 -0.61 5.50
N ASP A 133 -13.71 -1.39 6.55
CA ASP A 133 -14.55 -2.58 6.85
C ASP A 133 -16.03 -2.22 7.04
N ASN A 134 -16.31 -0.97 7.43
CA ASN A 134 -17.67 -0.44 7.52
C ASN A 134 -18.34 -0.18 6.15
N GLY A 135 -17.63 -0.39 5.03
CA GLY A 135 -18.10 -0.18 3.66
C GLY A 135 -17.91 1.24 3.13
N ASP A 136 -17.38 2.18 3.92
CA ASP A 136 -17.12 3.54 3.47
C ASP A 136 -15.89 3.58 2.56
N TRP A 137 -15.96 4.46 1.55
CA TRP A 137 -14.83 4.73 0.67
C TRP A 137 -14.28 6.15 0.91
N SER A 138 -12.96 6.28 0.91
CA SER A 138 -12.28 7.57 1.10
C SER A 138 -11.10 7.71 0.14
N GLU A 139 -11.04 8.83 -0.57
CA GLU A 139 -9.94 9.14 -1.49
C GLU A 139 -9.06 10.26 -0.93
N PHE A 140 -7.74 10.06 -1.01
CA PHE A 140 -6.73 10.99 -0.56
C PHE A 140 -5.84 11.35 -1.75
N PRO A 141 -5.76 12.64 -2.16
CA PRO A 141 -5.03 13.08 -3.35
C PRO A 141 -3.52 13.18 -3.11
N VAL A 142 -2.93 12.13 -2.56
CA VAL A 142 -1.53 12.00 -2.18
C VAL A 142 -1.00 10.60 -2.53
N GLY A 143 0.31 10.48 -2.69
CA GLY A 143 0.98 9.18 -2.88
C GLY A 143 1.06 8.36 -1.58
N VAL A 144 1.54 7.12 -1.68
CA VAL A 144 1.57 6.18 -0.55
C VAL A 144 2.49 6.65 0.57
N VAL A 145 3.68 7.16 0.24
CA VAL A 145 4.62 7.57 1.29
C VAL A 145 4.08 8.78 2.05
N GLU A 146 3.44 9.72 1.35
CA GLU A 146 2.79 10.88 1.98
C GLU A 146 1.57 10.46 2.81
N PHE A 147 0.75 9.56 2.27
CA PHE A 147 -0.39 9.00 2.99
C PHE A 147 0.04 8.32 4.30
N LEU A 148 1.03 7.41 4.23
CA LEU A 148 1.54 6.70 5.40
C LEU A 148 2.20 7.64 6.41
N ALA A 149 3.00 8.62 5.95
CA ALA A 149 3.62 9.60 6.84
C ALA A 149 2.56 10.44 7.55
N GLY A 150 1.50 10.83 6.84
CA GLY A 150 0.38 11.57 7.42
C GLY A 150 -0.44 10.72 8.39
N VAL A 151 -0.65 9.45 8.10
CA VAL A 151 -1.33 8.51 9.00
C VAL A 151 -0.49 8.29 10.27
N TYR A 152 0.80 7.97 10.12
CA TYR A 152 1.70 7.73 11.25
C TYR A 152 1.93 8.98 12.11
N GLY A 153 2.01 10.15 11.47
CA GLY A 153 2.07 11.44 12.13
C GLY A 153 0.72 11.96 12.65
N ARG A 154 -0.37 11.20 12.46
CA ARG A 154 -1.75 11.57 12.84
C ARG A 154 -2.23 12.91 12.24
N THR A 155 -1.73 13.29 11.07
CA THR A 155 -2.19 14.45 10.29
C THR A 155 -3.21 14.07 9.21
N ILE A 156 -3.25 12.80 8.82
CA ILE A 156 -4.30 12.21 7.98
C ILE A 156 -5.11 11.26 8.85
N HIS A 157 -6.43 11.46 8.86
CA HIS A 157 -7.36 10.58 9.54
C HIS A 157 -8.20 9.83 8.52
N VAL A 158 -8.12 8.51 8.58
CA VAL A 158 -8.94 7.62 7.75
C VAL A 158 -10.24 7.32 8.51
N PRO A 159 -11.43 7.59 7.93
CA PRO A 159 -12.70 7.19 8.53
C PRO A 159 -12.71 5.70 8.87
N GLY A 160 -13.26 5.32 10.03
CA GLY A 160 -13.32 3.93 10.51
C GLY A 160 -12.05 3.44 11.22
N MET A 161 -10.88 4.01 10.93
CA MET A 161 -9.60 3.60 11.52
C MET A 161 -9.44 4.09 12.98
N PRO A 162 -8.75 3.34 13.87
CA PRO A 162 -8.46 3.80 15.23
C PRO A 162 -7.75 5.16 15.26
N ARG A 163 -8.27 6.09 16.07
CA ARG A 163 -7.73 7.46 16.15
C ARG A 163 -6.36 7.54 16.82
N ASP A 164 -6.06 6.56 17.64
CA ASP A 164 -4.81 6.39 18.36
C ASP A 164 -3.82 5.53 17.58
N PHE A 165 -4.10 5.15 16.32
CA PHE A 165 -3.12 4.51 15.44
C PHE A 165 -2.14 5.53 14.82
N PRO A 166 -0.85 5.15 14.66
CA PRO A 166 -0.16 4.11 15.42
C PRO A 166 -0.20 4.46 16.90
N SER A 167 -0.17 3.44 17.76
CA SER A 167 -0.16 3.57 19.21
C SER A 167 1.01 4.43 19.69
N ASP A 168 0.98 4.90 20.93
CA ASP A 168 2.04 5.76 21.47
C ASP A 168 3.42 5.06 21.56
N ASP A 169 3.47 3.72 21.52
CA ASP A 169 4.69 2.91 21.41
C ASP A 169 4.56 1.86 20.29
N PRO A 170 4.67 2.31 19.02
CA PRO A 170 4.23 1.51 17.89
C PRO A 170 5.17 0.34 17.59
N GLN A 171 4.61 -0.86 17.55
CA GLN A 171 5.32 -2.09 17.23
C GLN A 171 5.37 -2.31 15.72
N VAL A 172 6.57 -2.28 15.15
CA VAL A 172 6.77 -2.58 13.73
C VAL A 172 7.41 -3.96 13.54
N LEU A 173 6.83 -4.82 12.72
CA LEU A 173 7.40 -6.11 12.33
C LEU A 173 7.70 -6.12 10.84
N GLY A 174 8.92 -6.52 10.46
CA GLY A 174 9.28 -6.78 9.07
C GLY A 174 9.18 -8.26 8.79
N LEU A 175 8.34 -8.66 7.82
CA LEU A 175 8.24 -10.05 7.42
C LEU A 175 9.42 -10.40 6.52
N SER A 176 10.22 -11.38 6.94
CA SER A 176 11.41 -11.80 6.20
C SER A 176 11.07 -12.22 4.77
N ASP A 177 11.93 -11.83 3.83
CA ASP A 177 11.89 -12.32 2.44
C ASP A 177 12.30 -13.80 2.33
N ARG A 178 12.79 -14.42 3.41
CA ARG A 178 13.15 -15.85 3.43
C ARG A 178 11.90 -16.74 3.45
N ILE A 179 11.88 -17.69 2.53
CA ILE A 179 11.00 -18.87 2.58
C ILE A 179 11.81 -19.92 3.35
N ASP A 180 11.42 -20.23 4.57
CA ASP A 180 11.89 -21.44 5.25
C ASP A 180 11.27 -22.70 4.61
#